data_AF-A0AAD7BDC2-F1
#
_entry.id   AF-A0AAD7BDC2-F1
#
_cell.length_a   1.000
_cell.length_b   1.000
_cell.length_c   1.000
_cell.angle_alpha   90.00
_cell.angle_beta   90.00
_cell.angle_gamma   90.00
#
_symmetry.space_group_name_H-M   'P 1'
#
loop_
_entity.id
_entity.type
_entity.pdbx_description
1 polymer ?
#
loop_
_entity_poly.entity_id
_entity_poly.type
_entity_poly.pdbx_seq_one_letter_code
_entity_poly.pdbx_strand_id
1 'polypeptide(L)'
;MWYSYTSSFWNWLKTIGLPALLRRRLEVARKEELVQKEAFEDFTLQQSEHVPKWRKMVEEYEADGSKPNPYESSVKGLTEAEVRKRLEEEEEKEVALGRTRVHNVSPSAFITLRLELEDSQRKIRLQVELKRSSSAASSRESLKQLCGKFNRRLVRFRTLQATYQPAAILQLTNRDVPPEELPEQVPLMLPSALPIHLQSPPGCMAGLADIENALREAQCSSSLVRLRNQLTMKSRLLVYKKNQSRHQAQNTRSRTLVAKNESKIRGHSEKFQMAWQARLSLAGGDEAAVGWPKLRKVDIRCMENPDDLAKKGEKRKRATDRAHQLRRENGLPEEDVEMGDEEGSVRAGEKFREVSWIWTMTGLSRTDMDLEEPLRIEWAKAWARSRRWEEERRMLEEEWRRLGASHQHSERAWEARGATVPVGVIDGEIAEGKLAYAMKQAHMYRELQARAEAVRTAAPLRRGQKRHRPEALLYGFSVAAEEPEEEGEGHVSAGEDEDARGGIDSEEELLMGGEVDD
;
A
#
# COMPACT_ATOMS: atom_id res chain seq x y z
N MET A 1 3.99 -27.77 -33.66
CA MET A 1 2.85 -27.75 -32.71
C MET A 1 3.25 -28.51 -31.43
N TRP A 2 4.23 -28.00 -30.68
CA TRP A 2 4.93 -28.70 -29.59
C TRP A 2 4.70 -28.05 -28.21
N TYR A 3 3.47 -27.64 -27.90
CA TYR A 3 3.17 -26.87 -26.67
C TYR A 3 2.07 -27.45 -25.76
N SER A 4 1.67 -28.73 -25.92
CA SER A 4 0.59 -29.31 -25.11
C SER A 4 1.01 -30.37 -24.08
N TYR A 5 2.21 -30.95 -24.15
CA TYR A 5 2.59 -32.06 -23.26
C TYR A 5 3.02 -31.63 -21.85
N THR A 6 3.66 -30.47 -21.70
CA THR A 6 4.11 -29.96 -20.40
C THR A 6 2.95 -29.59 -19.47
N SER A 7 1.83 -29.12 -20.02
CA SER A 7 0.62 -28.79 -19.25
C SER A 7 0.00 -30.02 -18.59
N SER A 8 0.05 -31.19 -19.24
CA SER A 8 -0.53 -32.43 -18.73
C SER A 8 0.18 -32.95 -17.47
N PHE A 9 1.51 -32.94 -17.44
CA PHE A 9 2.30 -33.41 -16.29
C PHE A 9 2.12 -32.53 -15.05
N TRP A 10 2.15 -31.20 -15.21
CA TRP A 10 1.96 -30.28 -14.08
C TRP A 10 0.54 -30.36 -13.50
N ASN A 11 -0.47 -30.56 -14.35
CA ASN A 11 -1.84 -30.78 -13.88
C ASN A 11 -1.96 -32.10 -13.13
N TRP A 12 -1.31 -33.16 -13.62
CA TRP A 12 -1.24 -34.44 -12.92
C TRP A 12 -0.57 -34.33 -11.54
N LEU A 13 0.55 -33.61 -11.44
CA LEU A 13 1.23 -33.38 -10.17
C LEU A 13 0.36 -32.61 -9.17
N LYS A 14 -0.44 -31.65 -9.65
CA LYS A 14 -1.43 -30.94 -8.82
C LYS A 14 -2.51 -31.90 -8.31
N THR A 15 -3.02 -32.78 -9.16
CA THR A 15 -4.02 -33.80 -8.77
C THR A 15 -3.49 -34.71 -7.67
N ILE A 16 -2.25 -35.20 -7.79
CA ILE A 16 -1.60 -36.01 -6.74
C ILE A 16 -1.35 -35.20 -5.46
N GLY A 17 -0.98 -33.93 -5.59
CA GLY A 17 -0.67 -33.05 -4.47
C GLY A 17 -1.89 -32.47 -3.73
N LEU A 18 -3.07 -32.53 -4.34
CA LEU A 18 -4.28 -31.88 -3.84
C LEU A 18 -4.70 -32.35 -2.44
N PRO A 19 -4.70 -33.65 -2.10
CA PRO A 19 -5.06 -34.10 -0.75
C PRO A 19 -4.18 -33.49 0.35
N ALA A 20 -2.87 -33.42 0.12
CA ALA A 20 -1.95 -32.85 1.11
C ALA A 20 -2.15 -31.33 1.26
N LEU A 21 -2.42 -30.63 0.16
CA LEU A 21 -2.70 -29.20 0.15
C LEU A 21 -4.00 -28.87 0.88
N LEU A 22 -5.09 -29.55 0.52
CA LEU A 22 -6.41 -29.35 1.13
C LEU A 22 -6.39 -29.64 2.62
N ARG A 23 -5.66 -30.68 3.07
CA ARG A 23 -5.51 -30.96 4.50
C ARG A 23 -4.82 -29.82 5.22
N ARG A 24 -3.67 -29.36 4.68
CA ARG A 24 -2.91 -28.26 5.28
C ARG A 24 -3.76 -27.00 5.37
N ARG A 25 -4.49 -26.66 4.31
CA ARG A 25 -5.39 -25.49 4.29
C ARG A 25 -6.52 -25.64 5.29
N LEU A 26 -7.16 -26.81 5.38
CA LEU A 26 -8.25 -27.05 6.32
C LEU A 26 -7.78 -26.98 7.78
N GLU A 27 -6.60 -27.50 8.10
CA GLU A 27 -6.01 -27.39 9.44
C GLU A 27 -5.69 -25.94 9.81
N VAL A 28 -5.22 -25.13 8.87
CA VAL A 28 -5.01 -23.69 9.07
C VAL A 28 -6.35 -22.98 9.24
N ALA A 29 -7.31 -23.21 8.34
CA ALA A 29 -8.63 -22.59 8.38
C ALA A 29 -9.35 -22.86 9.70
N ARG A 30 -9.32 -24.10 10.22
CA ARG A 30 -9.92 -24.43 11.52
C ARG A 30 -9.27 -23.70 12.70
N LYS A 31 -7.95 -23.53 12.68
CA LYS A 31 -7.24 -22.79 13.73
C LYS A 31 -7.56 -21.30 13.67
N GLU A 32 -7.52 -20.72 12.47
CA GLU A 32 -7.79 -19.31 12.26
C GLU A 32 -9.26 -18.97 12.51
N GLU A 33 -10.22 -19.81 12.09
CA GLU A 33 -11.65 -19.63 12.39
C GLU A 33 -11.88 -19.53 13.89
N LEU A 34 -11.29 -20.42 14.70
CA LEU A 34 -11.41 -20.39 16.15
C LEU A 34 -10.83 -19.09 16.73
N VAL A 35 -9.59 -18.75 16.37
CA VAL A 35 -8.92 -17.54 16.87
C VAL A 35 -9.68 -16.27 16.49
N GLN A 36 -10.13 -16.17 15.23
CA GLN A 36 -10.84 -14.98 14.76
C GLN A 36 -12.25 -14.89 15.33
N LYS A 37 -12.93 -16.02 15.56
CA LYS A 37 -14.25 -16.06 16.17
C LYS A 37 -14.19 -15.64 17.64
N GLU A 38 -13.27 -16.20 18.42
CA GLU A 38 -13.06 -15.79 19.83
C GLU A 38 -12.75 -14.29 19.92
N ALA A 39 -11.79 -13.80 19.13
CA ALA A 39 -11.45 -12.38 19.10
C ALA A 39 -12.63 -11.48 18.69
N PHE A 40 -13.48 -11.94 17.77
CA PHE A 40 -14.66 -11.21 17.33
C PHE A 40 -15.77 -11.19 18.39
N GLU A 41 -15.99 -12.31 19.09
CA GLU A 41 -16.95 -12.41 20.19
C GLU A 41 -16.56 -11.49 21.35
N ASP A 42 -15.28 -11.50 21.75
CA ASP A 42 -14.74 -10.60 22.76
C ASP A 42 -14.92 -9.12 22.38
N PHE A 43 -14.59 -8.76 21.14
CA PHE A 43 -14.77 -7.39 20.66
C PHE A 43 -16.26 -6.98 20.62
N THR A 44 -17.13 -7.91 20.21
CA THR A 44 -18.58 -7.67 20.18
C THR A 44 -19.14 -7.48 21.59
N LEU A 45 -18.64 -8.21 22.58
CA LEU A 45 -19.03 -8.04 23.98
C LEU A 45 -18.62 -6.65 24.52
N GLN A 46 -17.38 -6.24 24.23
CA GLN A 46 -16.84 -4.94 24.66
C GLN A 46 -17.58 -3.74 24.05
N GLN A 47 -18.17 -3.89 22.85
CA GLN A 47 -18.87 -2.82 22.13
C GLN A 47 -20.38 -3.05 22.00
N SER A 48 -20.97 -3.80 22.94
CA SER A 48 -22.37 -4.28 22.86
C SER A 48 -23.41 -3.18 22.59
N GLU A 49 -23.18 -1.95 23.07
CA GLU A 49 -24.05 -0.80 22.84
C GLU A 49 -24.13 -0.37 21.36
N HIS A 50 -23.01 -0.41 20.65
CA HIS A 50 -22.91 0.09 19.27
C HIS A 50 -23.12 -1.00 18.20
N VAL A 51 -22.89 -2.27 18.56
CA VAL A 51 -22.97 -3.43 17.66
C VAL A 51 -24.28 -3.51 16.86
N PRO A 52 -25.48 -3.28 17.43
CA PRO A 52 -26.72 -3.35 16.65
C PRO A 52 -26.76 -2.36 15.48
N LYS A 53 -26.25 -1.14 15.70
CA LYS A 53 -26.15 -0.10 14.68
C LYS A 53 -25.15 -0.49 13.59
N TRP A 54 -23.95 -0.94 13.98
CA TRP A 54 -22.90 -1.33 13.03
C TRP A 54 -23.30 -2.54 12.19
N ARG A 55 -23.92 -3.55 12.82
CA ARG A 55 -24.44 -4.74 12.11
C ARG A 55 -25.43 -4.33 11.04
N LYS A 56 -26.42 -3.50 11.40
CA LYS A 56 -27.44 -3.01 10.46
C LYS A 56 -26.81 -2.27 9.27
N MET A 57 -25.85 -1.37 9.53
CA MET A 57 -25.13 -0.67 8.47
C MET A 57 -24.43 -1.62 7.50
N VAL A 58 -23.78 -2.68 8.03
CA VAL A 58 -23.09 -3.66 7.20
C VAL A 58 -24.06 -4.51 6.38
N GLU A 59 -25.13 -5.01 6.99
CA GLU A 59 -26.15 -5.79 6.27
C GLU A 59 -26.83 -4.98 5.18
N GLU A 60 -27.15 -3.71 5.47
CA GLU A 60 -27.74 -2.80 4.51
C GLU A 60 -26.83 -2.52 3.31
N TYR A 61 -25.52 -2.33 3.54
CA TYR A 61 -24.53 -2.12 2.50
C TYR A 61 -24.22 -3.38 1.69
N GLU A 62 -24.18 -4.56 2.33
CA GLU A 62 -24.01 -5.84 1.63
C GLU A 62 -25.21 -6.17 0.73
N ALA A 63 -26.42 -5.74 1.12
CA ALA A 63 -27.62 -5.87 0.30
C ALA A 63 -27.67 -4.83 -0.84
N ASP A 64 -27.20 -3.60 -0.59
CA ASP A 64 -27.18 -2.52 -1.56
C ASP A 64 -25.91 -1.67 -1.42
N GLY A 65 -24.99 -1.82 -2.38
CA GLY A 65 -23.72 -1.11 -2.41
C GLY A 65 -23.83 0.40 -2.60
N SER A 66 -25.02 0.94 -2.87
CA SER A 66 -25.26 2.39 -2.92
C SER A 66 -25.32 3.04 -1.53
N LYS A 67 -25.49 2.26 -0.46
CA LYS A 67 -25.60 2.78 0.91
C LYS A 67 -24.23 3.18 1.48
N PRO A 68 -24.19 3.95 2.59
CA PRO A 68 -22.94 4.37 3.20
C PRO A 68 -22.03 3.19 3.54
N ASN A 69 -20.78 3.25 3.09
CA ASN A 69 -19.84 2.14 3.26
C ASN A 69 -19.41 2.00 4.75
N PRO A 70 -19.75 0.88 5.41
CA PRO A 70 -19.42 0.62 6.81
C PRO A 70 -17.91 0.40 7.06
N TYR A 71 -17.09 0.29 6.01
CA TYR A 71 -15.64 0.09 6.08
C TYR A 71 -14.83 1.36 5.84
N GLU A 72 -15.49 2.44 5.39
CA GLU A 72 -14.84 3.72 5.11
C GLU A 72 -15.04 4.69 6.25
N SER A 73 -14.00 5.49 6.52
CA SER A 73 -14.11 6.65 7.41
C SER A 73 -14.73 7.83 6.67
N SER A 74 -15.73 8.47 7.28
CA SER A 74 -16.20 9.78 6.87
C SER A 74 -15.07 10.80 7.05
N VAL A 75 -14.59 11.38 5.95
CA VAL A 75 -13.56 12.44 6.05
C VAL A 75 -14.25 13.71 6.52
N LYS A 76 -14.11 14.03 7.81
CA LYS A 76 -14.56 15.32 8.35
C LYS A 76 -13.59 16.42 7.91
N GLY A 77 -14.04 17.28 6.99
CA GLY A 77 -13.32 18.48 6.54
C GLY A 77 -13.48 18.72 5.04
N LEU A 78 -13.51 19.99 4.63
CA LEU A 78 -13.64 20.36 3.21
C LEU A 78 -12.39 19.95 2.44
N THR A 79 -12.58 19.34 1.27
CA THR A 79 -11.46 19.05 0.36
C THR A 79 -10.91 20.32 -0.27
N GLU A 80 -9.66 20.28 -0.76
CA GLU A 80 -9.07 21.43 -1.48
C GLU A 80 -9.94 21.88 -2.67
N ALA A 81 -10.63 20.94 -3.34
CA ALA A 81 -11.55 21.24 -4.43
C ALA A 81 -12.86 21.88 -3.94
N GLU A 82 -13.43 21.38 -2.83
CA GLU A 82 -14.64 21.96 -2.24
C GLU A 82 -14.43 23.38 -1.73
N VAL A 83 -13.28 23.67 -1.10
CA VAL A 83 -12.97 25.04 -0.66
C VAL A 83 -12.80 25.98 -1.84
N ARG A 84 -12.14 25.54 -2.92
CA ARG A 84 -12.04 26.35 -4.15
C ARG A 84 -13.41 26.66 -4.74
N LYS A 85 -14.26 25.63 -4.89
CA LYS A 85 -15.63 25.79 -5.40
C LYS A 85 -16.44 26.77 -4.54
N ARG A 86 -16.36 26.64 -3.22
CA ARG A 86 -17.04 27.55 -2.29
C ARG A 86 -16.57 29.00 -2.45
N LEU A 87 -15.27 29.24 -2.57
CA LEU A 87 -14.71 30.58 -2.76
C LEU A 87 -15.12 31.17 -4.11
N GLU A 88 -15.14 30.37 -5.18
CA GLU A 88 -15.62 30.78 -6.50
C GLU A 88 -17.10 31.17 -6.46
N GLU A 89 -17.96 30.37 -5.83
CA GLU A 89 -19.38 30.67 -5.64
C GLU A 89 -19.62 31.94 -4.80
N GLU A 90 -18.80 32.17 -3.76
CA GLU A 90 -18.84 33.40 -2.95
C GLU A 90 -18.45 34.62 -3.80
N GLU A 91 -17.39 34.52 -4.62
CA GLU A 91 -16.96 35.60 -5.52
C GLU A 91 -17.94 35.88 -6.67
N GLU A 92 -18.67 34.89 -7.16
CA GLU A 92 -19.75 35.06 -8.14
C GLU A 92 -20.95 35.79 -7.56
N LYS A 93 -21.34 35.45 -6.32
CA LYS A 93 -22.40 36.17 -5.59
C LYS A 93 -22.03 37.63 -5.38
N GLU A 94 -20.78 37.92 -5.05
CA GLU A 94 -20.29 39.29 -4.87
C GLU A 94 -20.32 40.12 -6.16
N VAL A 95 -20.01 39.49 -7.30
CA VAL A 95 -20.19 40.12 -8.61
C VAL A 95 -21.66 40.34 -8.93
N ALA A 96 -22.54 39.38 -8.63
CA ALA A 96 -23.97 39.52 -8.82
C ALA A 96 -24.58 40.64 -7.97
N LEU A 97 -24.00 40.91 -6.79
CA LEU A 97 -24.32 42.04 -5.92
C LEU A 97 -23.74 43.39 -6.42
N GLY A 98 -23.03 43.39 -7.54
CA GLY A 98 -22.50 44.60 -8.18
C GLY A 98 -21.15 45.09 -7.64
N ARG A 99 -20.41 44.28 -6.87
CA ARG A 99 -19.06 44.66 -6.44
C ARG A 99 -18.08 44.58 -7.61
N THR A 100 -17.34 45.67 -7.86
CA THR A 100 -16.34 45.74 -8.93
C THR A 100 -15.06 45.00 -8.57
N ARG A 101 -14.59 44.12 -9.45
CA ARG A 101 -13.30 43.43 -9.30
C ARG A 101 -12.15 44.38 -9.62
N VAL A 102 -11.04 44.23 -8.89
CA VAL A 102 -9.80 45.00 -9.12
C VAL A 102 -9.05 44.50 -10.37
N HIS A 103 -9.19 43.22 -10.72
CA HIS A 103 -8.60 42.60 -11.91
C HIS A 103 -9.51 41.49 -12.45
N ASN A 104 -9.29 41.07 -13.71
CA ASN A 104 -10.04 40.00 -14.36
C ASN A 104 -9.89 38.62 -13.70
N VAL A 105 -8.80 38.42 -12.96
CA VAL A 105 -8.50 37.19 -12.19
C VAL A 105 -8.94 37.43 -10.77
N SER A 106 -9.74 36.56 -10.16
CA SER A 106 -10.24 36.76 -8.80
C SER A 106 -9.17 36.55 -7.71
N PRO A 107 -9.39 37.07 -6.48
CA PRO A 107 -8.49 36.83 -5.35
C PRO A 107 -8.27 35.34 -5.05
N SER A 108 -9.31 34.51 -5.05
CA SER A 108 -9.21 33.06 -4.82
C SER A 108 -8.40 32.36 -5.92
N ALA A 109 -8.60 32.75 -7.18
CA ALA A 109 -7.85 32.23 -8.33
C ALA A 109 -6.37 32.65 -8.28
N PHE A 110 -6.07 33.85 -7.78
CA PHE A 110 -4.69 34.32 -7.57
C PHE A 110 -3.94 33.45 -6.55
N ILE A 111 -4.56 33.16 -5.40
CA ILE A 111 -3.96 32.30 -4.37
C ILE A 111 -3.81 30.86 -4.88
N THR A 112 -4.81 30.35 -5.59
CA THR A 112 -4.77 29.01 -6.20
C THR A 112 -3.62 28.90 -7.21
N LEU A 113 -3.46 29.89 -8.10
CA LEU A 113 -2.36 29.94 -9.06
C LEU A 113 -0.99 29.86 -8.36
N ARG A 114 -0.84 30.52 -7.21
CA ARG A 114 0.38 30.45 -6.39
C ARG A 114 0.57 29.05 -5.80
N LEU A 115 -0.46 28.46 -5.19
CA LEU A 115 -0.36 27.12 -4.60
C LEU A 115 0.07 26.07 -5.63
N GLU A 116 -0.40 26.20 -6.87
CA GLU A 116 0.03 25.35 -7.98
C GLU A 116 1.48 25.62 -8.45
N LEU A 117 1.95 26.87 -8.36
CA LEU A 117 3.35 27.21 -8.58
C LEU A 117 4.23 26.57 -7.50
N GLU A 118 3.80 26.57 -6.23
CA GLU A 118 4.50 25.88 -5.13
C GLU A 118 4.58 24.37 -5.40
N ASP A 119 3.47 23.75 -5.84
CA ASP A 119 3.44 22.34 -6.26
C ASP A 119 4.39 22.06 -7.44
N SER A 120 4.46 22.96 -8.42
CA SER A 120 5.38 22.85 -9.55
C SER A 120 6.85 22.98 -9.12
N GLN A 121 7.14 23.92 -8.21
CA GLN A 121 8.48 24.13 -7.65
C GLN A 121 8.96 22.88 -6.87
N ARG A 122 8.09 22.26 -6.07
CA ARG A 122 8.38 20.99 -5.38
C ARG A 122 8.70 19.86 -6.36
N LYS A 123 7.91 19.71 -7.44
CA LYS A 123 8.17 18.69 -8.46
C LYS A 123 9.53 18.89 -9.15
N ILE A 124 9.90 20.14 -9.43
CA ILE A 124 11.21 20.47 -10.01
C ILE A 124 12.33 20.07 -9.03
N ARG A 125 12.23 20.44 -7.75
CA ARG A 125 13.22 20.06 -6.71
C ARG A 125 13.43 18.56 -6.63
N LEU A 126 12.34 17.79 -6.57
CA LEU A 126 12.41 16.32 -6.54
C LEU A 126 13.08 15.75 -7.79
N GLN A 127 12.79 16.31 -8.97
CA GLN A 127 13.44 15.88 -10.20
C GLN A 127 14.92 16.28 -10.26
N VAL A 128 15.31 17.43 -9.73
CA VAL A 128 16.73 17.84 -9.64
C VAL A 128 17.49 16.89 -8.72
N GLU A 129 16.93 16.57 -7.55
CA GLU A 129 17.52 15.61 -6.60
C GLU A 129 17.71 14.23 -7.23
N LEU A 130 16.69 13.71 -7.92
CA LEU A 130 16.76 12.43 -8.63
C LEU A 130 17.74 12.43 -9.81
N LYS A 131 17.95 13.58 -10.48
CA LYS A 131 18.83 13.70 -11.65
C LYS A 131 20.29 13.94 -11.29
N ARG A 132 20.60 14.43 -10.08
CA ARG A 132 21.99 14.40 -9.58
C ARG A 132 22.53 12.96 -9.54
N SER A 133 21.66 11.97 -9.40
CA SER A 133 22.00 10.54 -9.46
C SER A 133 21.84 9.84 -10.83
N SER A 134 21.40 10.52 -11.89
CA SER A 134 21.12 9.88 -13.20
C SER A 134 21.53 10.74 -14.40
N SER A 135 22.36 10.19 -15.30
CA SER A 135 22.97 10.91 -16.44
C SER A 135 22.17 10.86 -17.76
N ALA A 136 20.89 10.49 -17.75
CA ALA A 136 20.12 10.30 -18.99
C ALA A 136 19.71 11.63 -19.67
N ALA A 137 20.06 11.80 -20.96
CA ALA A 137 19.79 13.01 -21.74
C ALA A 137 18.29 13.37 -21.86
N SER A 138 17.41 12.37 -22.02
CA SER A 138 15.95 12.55 -22.07
C SER A 138 15.39 13.19 -20.79
N SER A 139 16.00 12.90 -19.64
CA SER A 139 15.61 13.49 -18.36
C SER A 139 16.02 14.97 -18.22
N ARG A 140 17.05 15.43 -18.93
CA ARG A 140 17.44 16.85 -18.91
C ARG A 140 16.45 17.71 -19.69
N GLU A 141 15.94 17.19 -20.80
CA GLU A 141 14.96 17.87 -21.64
C GLU A 141 13.63 18.06 -20.90
N SER A 142 13.13 17.02 -20.22
CA SER A 142 11.92 17.13 -19.40
C SER A 142 12.06 18.16 -18.27
N LEU A 143 13.26 18.28 -17.68
CA LEU A 143 13.53 19.32 -16.67
C LEU A 143 13.42 20.72 -17.27
N LYS A 144 14.06 20.95 -18.42
CA LYS A 144 14.03 22.25 -19.10
C LYS A 144 12.60 22.67 -19.44
N GLN A 145 11.79 21.73 -19.91
CA GLN A 145 10.38 21.98 -20.20
C GLN A 145 9.58 22.35 -18.94
N LEU A 146 9.79 21.65 -17.82
CA LEU A 146 9.16 21.99 -16.54
C LEU A 146 9.58 23.37 -16.04
N CYS A 147 10.87 23.69 -16.09
CA CYS A 147 11.39 25.02 -15.73
C CYS A 147 10.82 26.12 -16.63
N GLY A 148 10.73 25.88 -17.95
CA GLY A 148 10.14 26.84 -18.90
C GLY A 148 8.66 27.10 -18.62
N LYS A 149 7.87 26.05 -18.36
CA LYS A 149 6.46 26.17 -17.95
C LYS A 149 6.32 26.94 -16.63
N PHE A 150 7.16 26.64 -15.65
CA PHE A 150 7.19 27.35 -14.36
C PHE A 150 7.50 28.83 -14.54
N ASN A 151 8.54 29.19 -15.30
CA ASN A 151 8.93 30.59 -15.50
C ASN A 151 7.83 31.41 -16.19
N ARG A 152 7.15 30.86 -17.20
CA ARG A 152 6.01 31.54 -17.85
C ARG A 152 4.88 31.82 -16.85
N ARG A 153 4.55 30.84 -16.01
CA ARG A 153 3.53 31.00 -14.96
C ARG A 153 3.97 31.98 -13.87
N LEU A 154 5.26 31.98 -13.51
CA LEU A 154 5.83 32.90 -12.54
C LEU A 154 5.72 34.35 -13.01
N VAL A 155 6.04 34.64 -14.27
CA VAL A 155 5.89 36.00 -14.84
C VAL A 155 4.45 36.49 -14.71
N ARG A 156 3.47 35.67 -15.14
CA ARG A 156 2.04 35.99 -14.97
C ARG A 156 1.67 36.23 -13.51
N PHE A 157 2.20 35.43 -12.59
CA PHE A 157 1.96 35.57 -11.17
C PHE A 157 2.58 36.86 -10.59
N ARG A 158 3.76 37.29 -11.03
CA ARG A 158 4.37 38.57 -10.60
C ARG A 158 3.55 39.78 -11.03
N THR A 159 2.97 39.76 -12.24
CA THR A 159 2.06 40.81 -12.70
C THR A 159 0.82 40.93 -11.80
N LEU A 160 0.24 39.79 -11.42
CA LEU A 160 -0.89 39.76 -10.50
C LEU A 160 -0.49 40.17 -9.08
N GLN A 161 0.71 39.80 -8.61
CA GLN A 161 1.22 40.24 -7.31
C GLN A 161 1.34 41.75 -7.20
N ALA A 162 1.75 42.45 -8.26
CA ALA A 162 1.80 43.91 -8.25
C ALA A 162 0.41 44.54 -8.01
N THR A 163 -0.67 43.85 -8.38
CA THR A 163 -2.05 44.31 -8.19
C THR A 163 -2.62 43.88 -6.83
N TYR A 164 -2.44 42.61 -6.44
CA TYR A 164 -3.07 42.01 -5.26
C TYR A 164 -2.23 42.10 -3.98
N GLN A 165 -0.89 42.11 -4.10
CA GLN A 165 0.05 42.01 -2.99
C GLN A 165 1.33 42.84 -3.26
N PRO A 166 1.22 44.17 -3.40
CA PRO A 166 2.34 45.04 -3.76
C PRO A 166 3.51 44.99 -2.77
N ALA A 167 3.25 44.75 -1.48
CA ALA A 167 4.32 44.59 -0.49
C ALA A 167 5.25 43.40 -0.78
N ALA A 168 4.76 42.35 -1.45
CA ALA A 168 5.61 41.23 -1.88
C ALA A 168 6.65 41.67 -2.90
N ILE A 169 6.26 42.51 -3.85
CA ILE A 169 7.17 43.01 -4.88
C ILE A 169 8.27 43.86 -4.24
N LEU A 170 7.91 44.75 -3.30
CA LEU A 170 8.89 45.57 -2.57
C LEU A 170 9.89 44.71 -1.78
N GLN A 171 9.42 43.65 -1.12
CA GLN A 171 10.30 42.73 -0.40
C GLN A 171 11.23 41.95 -1.35
N LEU A 172 10.73 41.57 -2.52
CA LEU A 172 11.51 40.85 -3.52
C LEU A 172 12.56 41.73 -4.19
N THR A 173 12.27 43.01 -4.42
CA THR A 173 13.24 43.97 -4.98
C THR A 173 14.34 44.32 -4.00
N ASN A 174 14.04 44.32 -2.70
CA ASN A 174 15.01 44.62 -1.64
C ASN A 174 15.88 43.42 -1.24
N ARG A 175 15.65 42.24 -1.83
CA ARG A 175 16.40 41.02 -1.55
C ARG A 175 17.64 40.96 -2.43
N ASP A 176 18.77 40.53 -1.86
CA ASP A 176 19.95 40.17 -2.64
C ASP A 176 19.66 38.97 -3.55
N VAL A 177 19.69 39.19 -4.86
CA VAL A 177 19.44 38.14 -5.86
C VAL A 177 20.78 37.55 -6.32
N PRO A 178 20.99 36.23 -6.19
CA PRO A 178 22.17 35.57 -6.73
C PRO A 178 22.27 35.75 -8.26
N PRO A 179 23.48 35.75 -8.85
CA PRO A 179 23.68 35.91 -10.30
C PRO A 179 22.92 34.88 -11.16
N GLU A 180 22.73 33.66 -10.63
CA GLU A 180 21.90 32.62 -11.23
C GLU A 180 20.84 32.16 -10.23
N GLU A 181 19.64 32.73 -10.31
CA GLU A 181 18.53 32.27 -9.48
C GLU A 181 17.86 31.04 -10.11
N LEU A 182 18.01 29.88 -9.46
CA LEU A 182 17.38 28.64 -9.91
C LEU A 182 15.85 28.72 -9.73
N PRO A 183 15.04 28.23 -10.69
CA PRO A 183 13.57 28.23 -10.60
C PRO A 183 13.03 27.58 -9.31
N GLU A 184 13.77 26.60 -8.81
CA GLU A 184 13.42 25.86 -7.60
C GLU A 184 13.66 26.63 -6.29
N GLN A 185 14.37 27.75 -6.32
CA GLN A 185 14.72 28.56 -5.14
C GLN A 185 14.01 29.92 -5.12
N VAL A 186 13.38 30.32 -6.21
CA VAL A 186 12.64 31.60 -6.32
C VAL A 186 11.54 31.69 -5.24
N PRO A 187 11.56 32.71 -4.36
CA PRO A 187 10.51 32.90 -3.35
C PRO A 187 9.21 33.38 -3.98
N LEU A 188 8.12 32.63 -3.76
CA LEU A 188 6.81 32.99 -4.30
C LEU A 188 6.08 34.06 -3.47
N MET A 189 6.40 34.24 -2.18
CA MET A 189 5.83 35.28 -1.28
C MET A 189 4.29 35.37 -1.28
N LEU A 190 3.59 34.48 -0.55
CA LEU A 190 2.16 34.65 -0.23
C LEU A 190 1.96 35.59 0.97
N PRO A 191 0.71 35.96 1.32
CA PRO A 191 0.42 36.65 2.59
C PRO A 191 1.11 35.98 3.79
N SER A 192 1.09 34.65 3.90
CA SER A 192 1.77 33.93 5.00
C SER A 192 3.29 34.10 5.06
N ALA A 193 3.91 34.51 3.95
CA ALA A 193 5.36 34.73 3.86
C ALA A 193 5.73 36.20 4.06
N LEU A 194 4.74 37.09 4.15
CA LEU A 194 4.95 38.49 4.52
C LEU A 194 4.97 38.64 6.05
N PRO A 195 5.75 39.61 6.57
CA PRO A 195 5.60 40.05 7.96
C PRO A 195 4.16 40.44 8.27
N ILE A 196 3.68 40.14 9.48
CA ILE A 196 2.27 40.33 9.91
C ILE A 196 1.73 41.73 9.58
N HIS A 197 2.55 42.78 9.79
CA HIS A 197 2.16 44.16 9.52
C HIS A 197 1.94 44.49 8.02
N LEU A 198 2.45 43.66 7.11
CA LEU A 198 2.29 43.81 5.65
C LEU A 198 1.21 42.87 5.07
N GLN A 199 0.60 42.01 5.90
CA GLN A 199 -0.44 41.08 5.48
C GLN A 199 -1.81 41.75 5.28
N SER A 200 -1.93 43.03 5.68
CA SER A 200 -3.13 43.86 5.54
C SER A 200 -2.90 45.03 4.56
N PRO A 201 -3.96 45.73 4.11
CA PRO A 201 -3.83 46.91 3.29
C PRO A 201 -2.95 47.99 3.96
N PRO A 202 -2.08 48.71 3.22
CA PRO A 202 -1.95 48.74 1.76
C PRO A 202 -1.04 47.65 1.16
N GLY A 203 -0.41 46.81 1.99
CA GLY A 203 0.58 45.83 1.53
C GLY A 203 -0.01 44.62 0.81
N CYS A 204 -1.18 44.18 1.26
CA CYS A 204 -1.92 43.05 0.74
C CYS A 204 -3.41 43.42 0.65
N MET A 205 -4.11 42.96 -0.39
CA MET A 205 -5.56 43.15 -0.50
C MET A 205 -6.28 42.53 0.71
N ALA A 206 -7.33 43.20 1.18
CA ALA A 206 -8.18 42.70 2.26
C ALA A 206 -8.79 41.33 1.92
N GLY A 207 -8.85 40.43 2.91
CA GLY A 207 -9.40 39.07 2.76
C GLY A 207 -8.45 38.06 2.13
N LEU A 208 -7.31 38.48 1.56
CA LEU A 208 -6.41 37.56 0.87
C LEU A 208 -5.71 36.57 1.82
N ALA A 209 -5.39 37.01 3.03
CA ALA A 209 -4.87 36.17 4.09
C ALA A 209 -5.88 35.11 4.56
N ASP A 210 -7.17 35.47 4.63
CA ASP A 210 -8.24 34.55 5.02
C ASP A 210 -8.48 33.47 3.97
N ILE A 211 -8.47 33.87 2.69
CA ILE A 211 -8.53 32.96 1.53
C ILE A 211 -7.35 31.98 1.57
N GLU A 212 -6.13 32.48 1.80
CA GLU A 212 -4.97 31.61 1.97
C GLU A 212 -5.18 30.65 3.14
N ASN A 213 -5.58 31.13 4.31
CA ASN A 213 -5.76 30.32 5.50
C ASN A 213 -6.75 29.17 5.27
N ALA A 214 -7.88 29.45 4.62
CA ALA A 214 -8.90 28.46 4.27
C ALA A 214 -8.36 27.39 3.30
N LEU A 215 -7.65 27.81 2.24
CA LEU A 215 -7.03 26.88 1.30
C LEU A 215 -5.92 26.03 1.95
N ARG A 216 -5.14 26.61 2.87
CA ARG A 216 -4.12 25.88 3.64
C ARG A 216 -4.75 24.86 4.60
N GLU A 217 -5.89 25.16 5.20
CA GLU A 217 -6.65 24.19 6.01
C GLU A 217 -7.01 22.95 5.19
N ALA A 218 -7.60 23.19 4.02
CA ALA A 218 -8.02 22.14 3.11
C ALA A 218 -6.83 21.33 2.60
N GLN A 219 -5.67 21.99 2.38
CA GLN A 219 -4.41 21.31 2.07
C GLN A 219 -3.93 20.43 3.22
N CYS A 220 -3.99 20.87 4.47
CA CYS A 220 -3.63 20.05 5.64
C CYS A 220 -4.53 18.81 5.73
N SER A 221 -5.85 18.97 5.64
CA SER A 221 -6.80 17.84 5.65
C SER A 221 -6.54 16.87 4.49
N SER A 222 -6.50 17.38 3.26
CA SER A 222 -6.34 16.56 2.05
C SER A 222 -4.98 15.85 2.00
N SER A 223 -3.89 16.52 2.42
CA SER A 223 -2.55 15.92 2.44
C SER A 223 -2.43 14.84 3.52
N LEU A 224 -3.07 15.01 4.68
CA LEU A 224 -3.08 14.00 5.73
C LEU A 224 -3.83 12.73 5.30
N VAL A 225 -4.99 12.87 4.65
CA VAL A 225 -5.73 11.73 4.07
C VAL A 225 -4.86 10.99 3.05
N ARG A 226 -4.22 11.71 2.13
CA ARG A 226 -3.33 11.10 1.13
C ARG A 226 -2.11 10.44 1.78
N LEU A 227 -1.55 11.03 2.83
CA LEU A 227 -0.43 10.48 3.60
C LEU A 227 -0.82 9.14 4.26
N ARG A 228 -1.96 9.09 4.94
CA ARG A 228 -2.54 7.85 5.51
C ARG A 228 -2.68 6.77 4.44
N ASN A 229 -3.27 7.11 3.30
CA ASN A 229 -3.46 6.16 2.20
C ASN A 229 -2.13 5.60 1.69
N GLN A 230 -1.11 6.46 1.48
CA GLN A 230 0.21 6.00 1.05
C GLN A 230 0.90 5.13 2.09
N LEU A 231 0.73 5.40 3.39
CA LEU A 231 1.27 4.57 4.47
C LEU A 231 0.57 3.20 4.55
N THR A 232 -0.74 3.15 4.34
CA THR A 232 -1.49 1.89 4.21
C THR A 232 -1.00 1.08 3.00
N MET A 233 -0.76 1.74 1.87
CA MET A 233 -0.15 1.10 0.70
C MET A 233 1.26 0.59 1.01
N LYS A 234 2.09 1.36 1.72
CA LYS A 234 3.43 0.94 2.15
C LYS A 234 3.38 -0.37 2.95
N SER A 235 2.52 -0.42 3.96
CA SER A 235 2.28 -1.62 4.77
C SER A 235 1.97 -2.84 3.89
N ARG A 236 1.02 -2.71 2.96
CA ARG A 236 0.63 -3.80 2.04
C ARG A 236 1.76 -4.20 1.09
N LEU A 237 2.50 -3.23 0.55
CA LEU A 237 3.64 -3.48 -0.34
C LEU A 237 4.77 -4.24 0.39
N LEU A 238 5.02 -3.93 1.66
CA LEU A 238 5.99 -4.65 2.48
C LEU A 238 5.56 -6.11 2.75
N VAL A 239 4.28 -6.33 3.07
CA VAL A 239 3.71 -7.68 3.22
C VAL A 239 3.79 -8.45 1.91
N TYR A 240 3.42 -7.82 0.78
CA TYR A 240 3.52 -8.43 -0.54
C TYR A 240 4.97 -8.82 -0.86
N LYS A 241 5.93 -7.92 -0.68
CA LYS A 241 7.35 -8.20 -0.90
C LYS A 241 7.83 -9.40 -0.06
N LYS A 242 7.48 -9.42 1.23
CA LYS A 242 7.84 -10.51 2.14
C LYS A 242 7.24 -11.85 1.69
N ASN A 243 5.97 -11.85 1.26
CA ASN A 243 5.24 -13.08 1.00
C ASN A 243 5.38 -13.62 -0.42
N GLN A 244 5.52 -12.74 -1.41
CA GLN A 244 5.40 -13.10 -2.84
C GLN A 244 6.69 -12.87 -3.64
N SER A 245 7.56 -11.96 -3.22
CA SER A 245 8.81 -11.72 -3.95
C SER A 245 9.86 -12.76 -3.54
N ARG A 246 10.27 -13.60 -4.50
CA ARG A 246 11.19 -14.72 -4.27
C ARG A 246 12.47 -14.65 -5.10
N HIS A 247 12.42 -14.01 -6.27
CA HIS A 247 13.52 -13.97 -7.24
C HIS A 247 14.03 -12.54 -7.43
N GLN A 248 15.26 -12.39 -7.94
CA GLN A 248 15.94 -11.09 -8.04
C GLN A 248 15.11 -10.04 -8.79
N ALA A 249 14.58 -10.38 -9.98
CA ALA A 249 13.78 -9.45 -10.78
C ALA A 249 12.52 -8.96 -10.04
N GLN A 250 11.80 -9.85 -9.35
CA GLN A 250 10.61 -9.49 -8.56
C GLN A 250 10.98 -8.64 -7.34
N ASN A 251 12.12 -8.93 -6.70
CA ASN A 251 12.63 -8.14 -5.59
C ASN A 251 13.00 -6.73 -6.04
N THR A 252 13.70 -6.57 -7.16
CA THR A 252 14.03 -5.25 -7.72
C THR A 252 12.76 -4.47 -8.03
N ARG A 253 11.79 -5.05 -8.74
CA ARG A 253 10.49 -4.41 -9.03
C ARG A 253 9.76 -3.99 -7.75
N SER A 254 9.73 -4.86 -6.74
CA SER A 254 9.09 -4.55 -5.45
C SER A 254 9.80 -3.41 -4.71
N ARG A 255 11.14 -3.38 -4.73
CA ARG A 255 11.92 -2.28 -4.14
C ARG A 255 11.65 -0.96 -4.84
N THR A 256 11.59 -0.96 -6.18
CA THR A 256 11.22 0.24 -6.96
C THR A 256 9.82 0.73 -6.61
N LEU A 257 8.84 -0.17 -6.45
CA LEU A 257 7.48 0.20 -6.04
C LEU A 257 7.45 0.81 -4.63
N VAL A 258 8.18 0.24 -3.68
CA VAL A 258 8.30 0.78 -2.32
C VAL A 258 8.96 2.16 -2.35
N ALA A 259 10.07 2.33 -3.08
CA ALA A 259 10.76 3.62 -3.22
C ALA A 259 9.86 4.70 -3.87
N LYS A 260 9.08 4.34 -4.90
CA LYS A 260 8.08 5.23 -5.51
C LYS A 260 7.01 5.65 -4.49
N ASN A 261 6.52 4.72 -3.67
CA ASN A 261 5.55 5.02 -2.61
C ASN A 261 6.15 5.90 -1.51
N GLU A 262 7.39 5.67 -1.09
CA GLU A 262 8.09 6.52 -0.11
C GLU A 262 8.30 7.95 -0.61
N SER A 263 8.60 8.14 -1.89
CA SER A 263 8.65 9.46 -2.51
C SER A 263 7.29 10.19 -2.41
N LYS A 264 6.17 9.47 -2.61
CA LYS A 264 4.82 10.03 -2.42
C LYS A 264 4.53 10.38 -0.96
N ILE A 265 4.94 9.53 0.00
CA ILE A 265 4.84 9.80 1.44
C ILE A 265 5.57 11.10 1.78
N ARG A 266 6.81 11.26 1.31
CA ARG A 266 7.60 12.47 1.50
C ARG A 266 6.88 13.69 0.93
N GLY A 267 6.42 13.63 -0.33
CA GLY A 267 5.72 14.74 -0.97
C GLY A 267 4.44 15.17 -0.24
N HIS A 268 3.63 14.23 0.26
CA HIS A 268 2.45 14.58 1.06
C HIS A 268 2.81 15.15 2.43
N SER A 269 3.85 14.61 3.09
CA SER A 269 4.31 15.13 4.38
C SER A 269 4.86 16.55 4.28
N GLU A 270 5.61 16.87 3.22
CA GLU A 270 6.13 18.21 2.95
C GLU A 270 4.99 19.19 2.64
N LYS A 271 4.00 18.77 1.82
CA LYS A 271 2.82 19.61 1.55
C LYS A 271 2.03 19.92 2.83
N PHE A 272 1.87 18.95 3.72
CA PHE A 272 1.26 19.18 5.04
C PHE A 272 2.08 20.17 5.87
N GLN A 273 3.39 19.96 5.99
CA GLN A 273 4.27 20.82 6.80
C GLN A 273 4.32 22.26 6.28
N MET A 274 4.37 22.45 4.96
CA MET A 274 4.36 23.78 4.35
C MET A 274 3.03 24.50 4.56
N ALA A 275 1.90 23.80 4.42
CA ALA A 275 0.58 24.37 4.70
C ALA A 275 0.41 24.71 6.18
N TRP A 276 0.89 23.84 7.07
CA TRP A 276 0.90 24.07 8.52
C TRP A 276 1.76 25.27 8.91
N GLN A 277 2.96 25.40 8.35
CA GLN A 277 3.84 26.56 8.56
C GLN A 277 3.21 27.86 8.07
N ALA A 278 2.55 27.84 6.91
CA ALA A 278 1.84 29.02 6.38
C ALA A 278 0.73 29.48 7.34
N ARG A 279 -0.07 28.54 7.85
CA ARG A 279 -1.11 28.85 8.86
C ARG A 279 -0.51 29.39 10.15
N LEU A 280 0.60 28.82 10.62
CA LEU A 280 1.30 29.32 11.81
C LEU A 280 1.76 30.77 11.62
N SER A 281 2.30 31.12 10.45
CA SER A 281 2.71 32.50 10.13
C SER A 281 1.53 33.47 10.06
N LEU A 282 0.39 33.03 9.51
CA LEU A 282 -0.85 33.84 9.47
C LEU A 282 -1.45 34.02 10.88
N ALA A 283 -1.29 33.04 11.76
CA ALA A 283 -1.72 33.11 13.16
C ALA A 283 -0.72 33.86 14.08
N GLY A 284 0.33 34.47 13.53
CA GLY A 284 1.32 35.20 14.31
C GLY A 284 2.20 34.32 15.22
N GLY A 285 2.30 33.02 14.94
CA GLY A 285 3.11 32.08 15.71
C GLY A 285 2.36 31.31 16.78
N ASP A 286 1.04 31.52 16.94
CA ASP A 286 0.23 30.74 17.87
C ASP A 286 -0.09 29.33 17.31
N GLU A 287 0.52 28.30 17.88
CA GLU A 287 0.26 26.91 17.49
C GLU A 287 -1.18 26.47 17.77
N ALA A 288 -1.83 27.02 18.80
CA ALA A 288 -3.20 26.65 19.16
C ALA A 288 -4.20 27.11 18.10
N ALA A 289 -3.97 28.28 17.50
CA ALA A 289 -4.80 28.85 16.46
C ALA A 289 -4.71 28.10 15.11
N VAL A 290 -3.68 27.27 14.89
CA VAL A 290 -3.54 26.50 13.65
C VAL A 290 -4.58 25.37 13.55
N GLY A 291 -5.02 24.83 14.70
CA GLY A 291 -5.99 23.73 14.80
C GLY A 291 -5.45 22.33 14.50
N TRP A 292 -4.22 22.23 13.97
CA TRP A 292 -3.57 20.96 13.62
C TRP A 292 -2.28 20.74 14.40
N PRO A 293 -1.98 19.52 14.87
CA PRO A 293 -0.68 19.20 15.46
C PRO A 293 0.44 19.30 14.42
N LYS A 294 1.63 19.71 14.86
CA LYS A 294 2.83 19.73 14.01
C LYS A 294 3.23 18.31 13.62
N LEU A 295 3.25 18.02 12.33
CA LEU A 295 3.68 16.72 11.80
C LEU A 295 5.20 16.58 11.89
N ARG A 296 5.68 15.69 12.75
CA ARG A 296 7.11 15.35 12.86
C ARG A 296 7.42 14.08 12.07
N LYS A 297 8.70 13.88 11.72
CA LYS A 297 9.16 12.65 11.04
C LYS A 297 8.77 11.38 11.82
N VAL A 298 8.83 11.45 13.16
CA VAL A 298 8.43 10.34 14.03
C VAL A 298 6.95 10.00 13.91
N ASP A 299 6.07 10.94 13.54
CA ASP A 299 4.64 10.70 13.46
C ASP A 299 4.26 9.95 12.16
N ILE A 300 5.13 9.96 11.14
CA ILE A 300 4.93 9.32 9.83
C ILE A 300 5.22 7.82 9.94
N ARG A 301 4.22 7.06 10.41
CA ARG A 301 4.34 5.61 10.65
C ARG A 301 3.15 4.87 10.07
N CYS A 302 3.36 3.66 9.56
CA CYS A 302 2.27 2.79 9.09
C CYS A 302 1.33 2.46 10.26
N MET A 303 0.04 2.26 9.96
CA MET A 303 -0.90 1.65 10.90
C MET A 303 -0.49 0.18 11.08
N GLU A 304 0.15 -0.12 12.20
CA GLU A 304 0.46 -1.48 12.65
C GLU A 304 -0.45 -1.80 13.84
N ASN A 305 -0.88 -3.07 13.96
CA ASN A 305 -1.63 -3.47 15.14
C ASN A 305 -0.75 -3.27 16.38
N PRO A 306 -1.30 -2.75 17.49
CA PRO A 306 -0.54 -2.57 18.74
C PRO A 306 0.09 -3.88 19.23
N ASP A 307 -0.56 -5.02 19.02
CA ASP A 307 -0.01 -6.34 19.35
C ASP A 307 1.22 -6.71 18.52
N ASP A 308 1.27 -6.31 17.25
CA ASP A 308 2.40 -6.56 16.37
C ASP A 308 3.59 -5.65 16.74
N LEU A 309 3.31 -4.40 17.13
CA LEU A 309 4.30 -3.47 17.67
C LEU A 309 4.89 -3.98 19.00
N ALA A 310 4.05 -4.49 19.89
CA ALA A 310 4.46 -5.08 21.17
C ALA A 310 5.34 -6.33 20.95
N LYS A 311 4.92 -7.26 20.09
CA LYS A 311 5.69 -8.48 19.73
C LYS A 311 7.05 -8.14 19.10
N LYS A 312 7.10 -7.15 18.20
CA LYS A 312 8.37 -6.68 17.61
C LYS A 312 9.28 -6.06 18.66
N GLY A 313 8.74 -5.22 19.54
CA GLY A 313 9.48 -4.59 20.64
C GLY A 313 10.08 -5.62 21.59
N GLU A 314 9.29 -6.63 21.98
CA GLU A 314 9.75 -7.72 22.83
C GLU A 314 10.83 -8.57 22.14
N LYS A 315 10.65 -8.88 20.85
CA LYS A 315 11.65 -9.60 20.06
C LYS A 315 12.98 -8.81 19.96
N ARG A 316 12.91 -7.48 19.79
CA ARG A 316 14.10 -6.62 19.75
C ARG A 316 14.80 -6.58 21.11
N LYS A 317 14.06 -6.46 22.21
CA LYS A 317 14.60 -6.53 23.57
C LYS A 317 15.31 -7.87 23.82
N ARG A 318 14.68 -8.99 23.45
CA ARG A 318 15.32 -10.32 23.53
C ARG A 318 16.58 -10.42 22.67
N ALA A 319 16.61 -9.75 21.51
CA ALA A 319 17.79 -9.73 20.64
C ALA A 319 18.92 -8.87 21.22
N THR A 320 18.62 -7.70 21.79
CA THR A 320 19.60 -6.85 22.48
C THR A 320 20.14 -7.56 23.72
N ASP A 321 19.26 -8.16 24.53
CA ASP A 321 19.65 -8.92 25.73
C ASP A 321 20.56 -10.09 25.35
N ARG A 322 20.24 -10.80 24.26
CA ARG A 322 21.10 -11.87 23.72
C ARG A 322 22.44 -11.35 23.20
N ALA A 323 22.47 -10.18 22.57
CA ALA A 323 23.72 -9.56 22.09
C ALA A 323 24.63 -9.13 23.26
N HIS A 324 24.05 -8.52 24.30
CA HIS A 324 24.77 -8.20 25.54
C HIS A 324 25.30 -9.47 26.23
N GLN A 325 24.49 -10.53 26.28
CA GLN A 325 24.91 -11.80 26.86
C GLN A 325 26.09 -12.42 26.11
N LEU A 326 26.05 -12.45 24.77
CA LEU A 326 27.15 -12.94 23.94
C LEU A 326 28.43 -12.10 24.09
N ARG A 327 28.32 -10.77 24.23
CA ARG A 327 29.49 -9.91 24.51
C ARG A 327 30.10 -10.20 25.89
N ARG A 328 29.26 -10.41 26.91
CA ARG A 328 29.71 -10.74 28.26
C ARG A 328 30.43 -12.10 28.31
N GLU A 329 29.90 -13.08 27.57
CA GLU A 329 30.54 -14.39 27.42
C GLU A 329 31.89 -14.32 26.69
N ASN A 330 32.04 -13.36 25.76
CA ASN A 330 33.27 -13.14 24.98
C ASN A 330 34.24 -12.12 25.62
N GLY A 331 33.99 -11.63 26.84
CA GLY A 331 34.88 -10.72 27.56
C GLY A 331 35.04 -9.32 26.94
N LEU A 332 34.09 -8.90 26.11
CA LEU A 332 34.09 -7.58 25.45
C LEU A 332 33.50 -6.51 26.39
N PRO A 333 33.98 -5.25 26.34
CA PRO A 333 33.44 -4.15 27.14
C PRO A 333 31.93 -3.95 26.92
N GLU A 334 31.22 -3.55 27.98
CA GLU A 334 29.86 -3.02 27.89
C GLU A 334 29.92 -1.66 27.20
N GLU A 335 29.71 -1.68 25.88
CA GLU A 335 29.27 -0.50 25.14
C GLU A 335 27.81 -0.71 24.75
N ASP A 336 27.10 0.39 24.51
CA ASP A 336 25.78 0.36 23.91
C ASP A 336 25.87 -0.33 22.55
N VAL A 337 25.50 -1.61 22.48
CA VAL A 337 25.38 -2.35 21.22
C VAL A 337 24.16 -1.82 20.49
N GLU A 338 24.35 -0.72 19.77
CA GLU A 338 23.38 -0.22 18.81
C GLU A 338 23.40 -1.18 17.62
N MET A 339 22.52 -2.19 17.67
CA MET A 339 22.29 -3.10 16.53
C MET A 339 21.97 -2.22 15.31
N GLY A 340 22.91 -2.17 14.37
CA GLY A 340 22.87 -1.30 13.20
C GLY A 340 21.51 -1.36 12.49
N ASP A 341 20.94 -0.18 12.27
CA ASP A 341 19.70 -0.01 11.56
C ASP A 341 19.82 -0.61 10.15
N GLU A 342 18.98 -1.59 9.80
CA GLU A 342 18.59 -1.74 8.41
C GLU A 342 17.96 -0.39 8.01
N GLU A 343 18.63 0.33 7.11
CA GLU A 343 18.39 1.72 6.71
C GLU A 343 16.92 2.16 6.87
N GLY A 344 16.66 3.04 7.85
CA GLY A 344 15.44 3.83 7.92
C GLY A 344 14.67 3.87 9.25
N SER A 345 15.10 3.19 10.32
CA SER A 345 14.36 3.19 11.60
C SER A 345 15.01 4.04 12.69
N VAL A 346 14.68 5.34 12.73
CA VAL A 346 15.02 6.26 13.84
C VAL A 346 14.67 5.66 15.22
N ARG A 347 15.61 5.77 16.18
CA ARG A 347 15.53 5.35 17.59
C ARG A 347 14.11 5.44 18.19
N ALA A 348 13.61 4.29 18.66
CA ALA A 348 12.24 4.13 19.10
C ALA A 348 12.12 4.00 20.63
N GLY A 349 11.93 5.11 21.34
CA GLY A 349 11.52 5.12 22.76
C GLY A 349 10.08 4.61 22.97
N GLU A 350 9.57 4.57 24.20
CA GLU A 350 8.22 4.06 24.55
C GLU A 350 7.07 4.61 23.68
N LYS A 351 7.21 5.84 23.15
CA LYS A 351 6.30 6.52 22.21
C LYS A 351 6.08 5.80 20.86
N PHE A 352 6.72 4.66 20.64
CA PHE A 352 6.58 3.83 19.44
C PHE A 352 5.66 2.61 19.66
N ARG A 353 5.13 2.42 20.88
CA ARG A 353 4.07 1.44 21.17
C ARG A 353 2.66 1.98 20.93
N GLU A 354 2.53 3.31 20.81
CA GLU A 354 1.25 4.01 20.63
C GLU A 354 0.98 4.33 19.16
N VAL A 355 -0.29 4.22 18.75
CA VAL A 355 -0.75 4.58 17.40
C VAL A 355 -0.51 6.08 17.18
N SER A 356 0.16 6.45 16.09
CA SER A 356 0.46 7.86 15.78
C SER A 356 -0.83 8.70 15.67
N TRP A 357 -0.78 9.96 16.12
CA TRP A 357 -1.92 10.88 16.08
C TRP A 357 -2.49 11.05 14.66
N ILE A 358 -1.65 10.87 13.64
CA ILE A 358 -2.06 10.87 12.25
C ILE A 358 -3.09 9.78 11.95
N TRP A 359 -3.35 8.81 12.82
CA TRP A 359 -4.36 7.76 12.62
C TRP A 359 -5.55 7.90 13.56
N THR A 360 -5.39 8.61 14.68
CA THR A 360 -6.45 8.76 15.69
C THR A 360 -7.26 10.05 15.52
N MET A 361 -6.72 11.05 14.82
CA MET A 361 -7.41 12.33 14.61
C MET A 361 -8.31 12.28 13.37
N THR A 362 -9.62 12.11 13.55
CA THR A 362 -10.65 12.17 12.49
C THR A 362 -11.35 13.53 12.50
N GLY A 363 -10.61 14.59 12.18
CA GLY A 363 -11.17 15.94 12.07
C GLY A 363 -11.21 16.69 13.40
N LEU A 364 -11.52 17.98 13.32
CA LEU A 364 -11.43 18.97 14.38
C LEU A 364 -12.59 18.84 15.39
N SER A 365 -12.59 17.84 16.28
CA SER A 365 -13.31 17.89 17.57
C SER A 365 -12.89 16.72 18.48
N ARG A 366 -12.17 16.99 19.58
CA ARG A 366 -11.72 15.98 20.56
C ARG A 366 -12.86 15.42 21.44
N THR A 367 -13.95 14.97 20.84
CA THR A 367 -15.14 14.40 21.52
C THR A 367 -15.25 12.89 21.25
N ASP A 368 -15.80 12.12 22.19
CA ASP A 368 -15.98 10.65 22.12
C ASP A 368 -16.60 10.12 20.80
N MET A 369 -17.37 10.97 20.10
CA MET A 369 -17.91 10.73 18.75
C MET A 369 -16.85 10.36 17.70
N ASP A 370 -15.58 10.74 17.90
CA ASP A 370 -14.48 10.47 16.97
C ASP A 370 -13.88 9.06 17.12
N LEU A 371 -14.15 8.36 18.24
CA LEU A 371 -13.70 6.99 18.46
C LEU A 371 -14.70 5.94 17.94
N GLU A 372 -15.99 6.28 17.83
CA GLU A 372 -17.02 5.36 17.34
C GLU A 372 -16.76 4.90 15.90
N GLU A 373 -16.27 5.79 15.04
CA GLU A 373 -16.04 5.50 13.62
C GLU A 373 -14.86 4.55 13.35
N PRO A 374 -13.66 4.76 13.92
CA PRO A 374 -12.59 3.76 13.87
C PRO A 374 -13.01 2.40 14.47
N LEU A 375 -13.73 2.40 15.59
CA LEU A 375 -14.21 1.17 16.23
C LEU A 375 -15.22 0.43 15.35
N ARG A 376 -16.16 1.15 14.71
CA ARG A 376 -17.09 0.59 13.70
C ARG A 376 -16.34 -0.09 12.56
N ILE A 377 -15.33 0.57 12.01
CA ILE A 377 -14.55 0.04 10.87
C ILE A 377 -13.80 -1.23 11.28
N GLU A 378 -13.15 -1.23 12.45
CA GLU A 378 -12.44 -2.41 12.95
C GLU A 378 -13.39 -3.55 13.30
N TRP A 379 -14.56 -3.23 13.89
CA TRP A 379 -15.59 -4.23 14.17
C TRP A 379 -16.13 -4.84 12.87
N ALA A 380 -16.46 -4.02 11.86
CA ALA A 380 -16.93 -4.50 10.56
C ALA A 380 -15.87 -5.39 9.87
N LYS A 381 -14.58 -5.00 9.92
CA LYS A 381 -13.48 -5.82 9.40
C LYS A 381 -13.32 -7.14 10.17
N ALA A 382 -13.44 -7.11 11.50
CA ALA A 382 -13.38 -8.32 12.33
C ALA A 382 -14.54 -9.27 12.00
N TRP A 383 -15.75 -8.73 11.84
CA TRP A 383 -16.92 -9.51 11.45
C TRP A 383 -16.75 -10.17 10.07
N ALA A 384 -16.32 -9.39 9.08
CA ALA A 384 -16.03 -9.89 7.74
C ALA A 384 -14.89 -10.93 7.72
N ARG A 385 -13.86 -10.77 8.56
CA ARG A 385 -12.79 -11.78 8.72
C ARG A 385 -13.32 -13.08 9.29
N SER A 386 -14.14 -13.02 10.35
CA SER A 386 -14.76 -14.20 10.96
C SER A 386 -15.60 -14.98 9.95
N ARG A 387 -16.52 -14.27 9.25
CA ARG A 387 -17.37 -14.88 8.20
C ARG A 387 -16.55 -15.50 7.06
N ARG A 388 -15.48 -14.84 6.63
CA ARG A 388 -14.61 -15.35 5.56
C ARG A 388 -13.88 -16.63 5.96
N TRP A 389 -13.42 -16.76 7.20
CA TRP A 389 -12.77 -17.99 7.66
C TRP A 389 -13.76 -19.14 7.83
N GLU A 390 -14.98 -18.86 8.29
CA GLU A 390 -16.07 -19.83 8.33
C GLU A 390 -16.42 -20.32 6.91
N GLU A 391 -16.53 -19.40 5.95
CA GLU A 391 -16.74 -19.72 4.53
C GLU A 391 -15.59 -20.55 3.96
N GLU A 392 -14.33 -20.15 4.19
CA GLU A 392 -13.14 -20.87 3.75
C GLU A 392 -13.11 -22.31 4.30
N ARG A 393 -13.44 -22.52 5.58
CA ARG A 393 -13.56 -23.87 6.13
C ARG A 393 -14.62 -24.68 5.39
N ARG A 394 -15.81 -24.10 5.20
CA ARG A 394 -16.92 -24.77 4.50
C ARG A 394 -16.55 -25.11 3.05
N MET A 395 -15.90 -24.18 2.35
CA MET A 395 -15.41 -24.41 0.99
C MET A 395 -14.38 -25.53 0.95
N LEU A 396 -13.40 -25.54 1.85
CA LEU A 396 -12.38 -26.60 1.91
C LEU A 396 -12.97 -27.98 2.24
N GLU A 397 -13.97 -28.05 3.13
CA GLU A 397 -14.69 -29.31 3.42
C GLU A 397 -15.46 -29.83 2.20
N GLU A 398 -16.05 -28.91 1.43
CA GLU A 398 -16.75 -29.24 0.19
C GLU A 398 -15.77 -29.62 -0.95
N GLU A 399 -14.62 -28.94 -1.07
CA GLU A 399 -13.54 -29.30 -2.01
C GLU A 399 -13.02 -30.72 -1.74
N TRP A 400 -12.90 -31.10 -0.46
CA TRP A 400 -12.57 -32.45 -0.06
C TRP A 400 -13.58 -33.48 -0.56
N ARG A 401 -14.88 -33.20 -0.40
CA ARG A 401 -15.96 -34.07 -0.89
C ARG A 401 -15.90 -34.20 -2.42
N ARG A 402 -15.70 -33.08 -3.12
CA ARG A 402 -15.59 -33.02 -4.59
C ARG A 402 -14.38 -33.75 -5.13
N LEU A 403 -13.24 -33.73 -4.42
CA LEU A 403 -12.05 -34.48 -4.82
C LEU A 403 -12.34 -35.98 -4.91
N GLY A 404 -12.94 -36.56 -3.86
CA GLY A 404 -13.34 -37.98 -3.87
C GLY A 404 -14.31 -38.30 -5.00
N ALA A 405 -15.37 -37.49 -5.15
CA ALA A 405 -16.35 -37.66 -6.23
C ALA A 405 -15.73 -37.54 -7.63
N SER A 406 -14.73 -36.68 -7.82
CA SER A 406 -14.05 -36.47 -9.11
C SER A 406 -13.15 -37.64 -9.49
N HIS A 407 -12.47 -38.26 -8.51
CA HIS A 407 -11.72 -39.49 -8.72
C HIS A 407 -12.65 -40.65 -9.08
N GLN A 408 -13.75 -40.81 -8.33
CA GLN A 408 -14.75 -41.85 -8.62
C GLN A 408 -15.40 -41.66 -10.00
N HIS A 409 -15.70 -40.42 -10.40
CA HIS A 409 -16.21 -40.13 -11.73
C HIS A 409 -15.19 -40.51 -12.82
N SER A 410 -13.92 -40.15 -12.64
CA SER A 410 -12.84 -40.50 -13.57
C SER A 410 -12.64 -42.02 -13.67
N GLU A 411 -12.68 -42.73 -12.55
CA GLU A 411 -12.64 -44.20 -12.50
C GLU A 411 -13.75 -44.81 -13.36
N ARG A 412 -15.01 -44.46 -13.11
CA ARG A 412 -16.17 -44.96 -13.86
C ARG A 412 -16.09 -44.62 -15.35
N ALA A 413 -15.58 -43.44 -15.69
CA ALA A 413 -15.38 -43.05 -17.08
C ALA A 413 -14.35 -43.95 -17.79
N TRP A 414 -13.29 -44.37 -17.10
CA TRP A 414 -12.31 -45.32 -17.65
C TRP A 414 -12.85 -46.75 -17.72
N GLU A 415 -13.62 -47.20 -16.73
CA GLU A 415 -14.31 -48.50 -16.79
C GLU A 415 -15.27 -48.58 -17.97
N ALA A 416 -16.08 -47.52 -18.18
CA ALA A 416 -16.99 -47.42 -19.32
C ALA A 416 -16.23 -47.46 -20.66
N ARG A 417 -15.09 -46.77 -20.77
CA ARG A 417 -14.23 -46.83 -21.97
C ARG A 417 -13.73 -48.25 -22.24
N GLY A 418 -13.32 -48.97 -21.19
CA GLY A 418 -12.92 -50.38 -21.29
C GLY A 418 -14.06 -51.26 -21.80
N ALA A 419 -15.29 -51.06 -21.29
CA ALA A 419 -16.47 -51.80 -21.73
C ALA A 419 -16.87 -51.52 -23.19
N THR A 420 -16.55 -50.34 -23.72
CA THR A 420 -16.85 -49.97 -25.12
C THR A 420 -15.79 -50.42 -26.14
N VAL A 421 -14.73 -51.12 -25.72
CA VAL A 421 -13.71 -51.63 -26.66
C VAL A 421 -14.37 -52.69 -27.56
N PRO A 422 -14.32 -52.55 -28.90
CA PRO A 422 -15.02 -53.44 -29.81
C PRO A 422 -14.21 -54.74 -30.02
N VAL A 423 -14.19 -55.58 -28.99
CA VAL A 423 -13.51 -56.88 -29.00
C VAL A 423 -14.07 -57.75 -30.13
N GLY A 424 -13.20 -58.25 -31.01
CA GLY A 424 -13.57 -59.07 -32.17
C GLY A 424 -13.83 -58.28 -33.47
N VAL A 425 -13.89 -56.94 -33.42
CA VAL A 425 -13.95 -56.08 -34.62
C VAL A 425 -12.56 -55.54 -34.98
N ILE A 426 -11.78 -55.21 -33.95
CA ILE A 426 -10.38 -54.80 -34.09
C ILE A 426 -9.46 -55.98 -33.76
N ASP A 427 -8.20 -55.87 -34.17
CA ASP A 427 -7.16 -56.85 -33.86
C ASP A 427 -7.12 -57.19 -32.36
N GLY A 428 -6.95 -58.47 -32.05
CA GLY A 428 -7.08 -59.02 -30.70
C GLY A 428 -6.08 -58.41 -29.73
N GLU A 429 -4.83 -58.26 -30.15
CA GLU A 429 -3.76 -57.65 -29.36
C GLU A 429 -4.05 -56.18 -29.06
N ILE A 430 -4.62 -55.45 -30.03
CA ILE A 430 -4.99 -54.04 -29.87
C ILE A 430 -6.20 -53.89 -28.94
N ALA A 431 -7.19 -54.80 -29.03
CA ALA A 431 -8.34 -54.82 -28.12
C ALA A 431 -7.90 -55.09 -26.68
N GLU A 432 -7.03 -56.08 -26.47
CA GLU A 432 -6.47 -56.41 -25.18
C GLU A 432 -5.67 -55.25 -24.59
N GLY A 433 -4.79 -54.62 -25.39
CA GLY A 433 -4.02 -53.45 -24.96
C GLY A 433 -4.89 -52.26 -24.54
N LYS A 434 -5.97 -51.98 -25.29
CA LYS A 434 -6.92 -50.91 -24.94
C LYS A 434 -7.69 -51.21 -23.65
N LEU A 435 -8.13 -52.46 -23.47
CA LEU A 435 -8.81 -52.91 -22.26
C LEU A 435 -7.88 -52.82 -21.04
N ALA A 436 -6.66 -53.36 -21.16
CA ALA A 436 -5.66 -53.32 -20.10
C ALA A 436 -5.31 -51.89 -19.70
N TYR A 437 -5.14 -50.98 -20.67
CA TYR A 437 -4.88 -49.57 -20.38
C TYR A 437 -6.06 -48.88 -19.68
N ALA A 438 -7.30 -49.10 -20.15
CA ALA A 438 -8.49 -48.54 -19.52
C ALA A 438 -8.65 -49.01 -18.06
N MET A 439 -8.45 -50.31 -17.81
CA MET A 439 -8.49 -50.87 -16.46
C MET A 439 -7.36 -50.35 -15.57
N LYS A 440 -6.15 -50.17 -16.12
CA LYS A 440 -5.02 -49.55 -15.41
C LYS A 440 -5.34 -48.11 -14.99
N GLN A 441 -5.96 -47.32 -15.88
CA GLN A 441 -6.37 -45.94 -15.56
C GLN A 441 -7.47 -45.91 -14.50
N ALA A 442 -8.48 -46.79 -14.59
CA ALA A 442 -9.52 -46.90 -13.56
C ALA A 442 -8.92 -47.24 -12.19
N HIS A 443 -8.04 -48.25 -12.13
CA HIS A 443 -7.33 -48.64 -10.90
C HIS A 443 -6.51 -47.47 -10.31
N MET A 444 -5.82 -46.71 -11.15
CA MET A 444 -5.06 -45.53 -10.70
C MET A 444 -5.95 -44.48 -10.01
N TYR A 445 -7.14 -44.18 -10.55
CA TYR A 445 -8.06 -43.24 -9.90
C TYR A 445 -8.66 -43.79 -8.60
N ARG A 446 -8.93 -45.10 -8.54
CA ARG A 446 -9.33 -45.80 -7.30
C ARG A 446 -8.26 -45.70 -6.22
N GLU A 447 -6.99 -45.90 -6.58
CA GLU A 447 -5.87 -45.68 -5.64
C GLU A 447 -5.76 -44.23 -5.18
N LEU A 448 -5.90 -43.26 -6.09
CA LEU A 448 -5.86 -41.84 -5.72
C LEU A 448 -6.96 -41.49 -4.73
N GLN A 449 -8.16 -42.01 -4.90
CA GLN A 449 -9.25 -41.84 -3.93
C GLN A 449 -8.87 -42.44 -2.57
N ALA A 450 -8.41 -43.69 -2.52
CA ALA A 450 -8.00 -44.34 -1.28
C ALA A 450 -6.87 -43.57 -0.56
N ARG A 451 -5.90 -43.04 -1.31
CA ARG A 451 -4.83 -42.19 -0.77
C ARG A 451 -5.38 -40.87 -0.23
N ALA A 452 -6.31 -40.23 -0.94
CA ALA A 452 -6.93 -39.00 -0.47
C ALA A 452 -7.69 -39.22 0.86
N GLU A 453 -8.42 -40.33 0.98
CA GLU A 453 -9.11 -40.73 2.21
C GLU A 453 -8.12 -41.04 3.35
N ALA A 454 -7.04 -41.77 3.09
CA ALA A 454 -5.99 -42.02 4.07
C ALA A 454 -5.31 -40.71 4.54
N VAL A 455 -5.04 -39.79 3.61
CA VAL A 455 -4.50 -38.46 3.94
C VAL A 455 -5.48 -37.65 4.77
N ARG A 456 -6.80 -37.82 4.59
CA ARG A 456 -7.83 -37.15 5.40
C ARG A 456 -7.88 -37.70 6.83
N THR A 457 -7.87 -39.02 7.00
CA THR A 457 -8.04 -39.68 8.30
C THR A 457 -6.74 -39.84 9.10
N ALA A 458 -5.57 -39.72 8.46
CA ALA A 458 -4.29 -39.88 9.15
C ALA A 458 -4.15 -38.95 10.37
N ALA A 459 -3.44 -39.41 11.40
CA ALA A 459 -3.15 -38.59 12.58
C ALA A 459 -2.37 -37.30 12.21
N PRO A 460 -2.56 -36.20 12.96
CA PRO A 460 -1.75 -35.00 12.80
C PRO A 460 -0.27 -35.32 13.02
N LEU A 461 0.59 -34.80 12.15
CA LEU A 461 2.04 -35.01 12.27
C LEU A 461 2.58 -34.25 13.48
N ARG A 462 3.56 -34.83 14.18
CA ARG A 462 4.30 -34.12 15.22
C ARG A 462 5.17 -33.02 14.60
N ARG A 463 5.47 -31.98 15.38
CA ARG A 463 6.30 -30.84 14.96
C ARG A 463 7.65 -31.36 14.43
N GLY A 464 7.99 -31.03 13.17
CA GLY A 464 9.23 -31.45 12.51
C GLY A 464 9.11 -32.67 11.58
N GLN A 465 8.00 -33.42 11.60
CA GLN A 465 7.79 -34.53 10.68
C GLN A 465 7.14 -34.07 9.36
N LYS A 466 7.78 -34.40 8.23
CA LYS A 466 7.17 -34.26 6.89
C LYS A 466 6.45 -35.56 6.55
N ARG A 467 5.27 -35.46 5.93
CA ARG A 467 4.67 -36.62 5.25
C ARG A 467 5.60 -37.01 4.12
N HIS A 468 6.10 -38.24 4.15
CA HIS A 468 6.82 -38.81 3.02
C HIS A 468 5.88 -38.75 1.80
N ARG A 469 6.27 -38.03 0.75
CA ARG A 469 5.65 -38.23 -0.56
C ARG A 469 6.13 -39.60 -1.03
N PRO A 470 5.27 -40.60 -1.24
CA PRO A 470 5.73 -41.87 -1.78
C PRO A 470 6.35 -41.61 -3.15
N GLU A 471 7.63 -41.91 -3.26
CA GLU A 471 8.49 -41.77 -4.45
C GLU A 471 8.02 -42.65 -5.62
N ALA A 472 7.17 -43.63 -5.32
CA ALA A 472 6.64 -44.66 -6.21
C ALA A 472 5.74 -44.19 -7.38
N LEU A 473 5.58 -42.88 -7.62
CA LEU A 473 4.88 -42.35 -8.80
C LEU A 473 5.80 -41.65 -9.82
N LEU A 474 7.12 -41.59 -9.57
CA LEU A 474 8.11 -41.26 -10.60
C LEU A 474 8.41 -42.45 -11.53
N TYR A 475 8.04 -43.67 -11.14
CA TYR A 475 8.17 -44.87 -11.98
C TYR A 475 7.02 -44.97 -12.98
N GLY A 476 7.17 -44.23 -14.07
CA GLY A 476 6.36 -44.36 -15.29
C GLY A 476 7.05 -43.81 -16.54
N PHE A 477 8.09 -42.99 -16.37
CA PHE A 477 8.99 -42.54 -17.43
C PHE A 477 10.41 -42.43 -16.86
N SER A 478 11.19 -43.51 -16.93
CA SER A 478 12.63 -43.43 -16.70
C SER A 478 13.30 -42.94 -17.99
N VAL A 479 13.74 -41.68 -18.01
CA VAL A 479 14.93 -41.32 -18.80
C VAL A 479 16.05 -41.27 -17.78
N ALA A 480 17.01 -42.18 -17.93
CA ALA A 480 18.23 -42.19 -17.16
C ALA A 480 18.95 -40.85 -17.36
N ALA A 481 19.11 -40.10 -16.29
CA ALA A 481 20.12 -39.07 -16.18
C ALA A 481 20.88 -39.39 -14.90
N GLU A 482 22.03 -40.03 -15.07
CA GLU A 482 23.10 -40.04 -14.08
C GLU A 482 23.50 -38.58 -13.83
N GLU A 483 23.28 -38.08 -12.62
CA GLU A 483 23.99 -36.90 -12.14
C GLU A 483 25.17 -37.42 -11.30
N PRO A 484 26.42 -37.10 -11.65
CA PRO A 484 27.55 -37.47 -10.82
C PRO A 484 27.58 -36.60 -9.56
N GLU A 485 27.86 -37.24 -8.44
CA GLU A 485 28.30 -36.59 -7.21
C GLU A 485 29.66 -35.94 -7.45
N GLU A 486 29.75 -34.61 -7.31
CA GLU A 486 31.02 -33.94 -7.02
C GLU A 486 30.90 -33.24 -5.68
N GLU A 487 31.48 -33.89 -4.67
CA GLU A 487 32.02 -33.22 -3.49
C GLU A 487 33.29 -32.46 -3.89
N GLY A 488 33.38 -31.17 -3.59
CA GLY A 488 34.55 -30.37 -3.95
C GLY A 488 34.55 -28.97 -3.37
N GLU A 489 35.02 -28.88 -2.12
CA GLU A 489 35.91 -27.88 -1.55
C GLU A 489 35.61 -26.36 -1.68
N GLY A 490 35.68 -25.69 -0.52
CA GLY A 490 35.52 -24.26 -0.41
C GLY A 490 36.63 -23.47 -1.10
N HIS A 491 36.24 -22.42 -1.83
CA HIS A 491 37.10 -21.28 -2.09
C HIS A 491 36.36 -19.98 -1.77
N VAL A 492 36.87 -19.30 -0.75
CA VAL A 492 36.56 -17.92 -0.42
C VAL A 492 37.22 -17.03 -1.46
N SER A 493 36.44 -16.34 -2.28
CA SER A 493 36.93 -15.23 -3.11
C SER A 493 36.14 -13.98 -2.76
N ALA A 494 36.84 -13.06 -2.09
CA ALA A 494 36.45 -11.66 -1.97
C ALA A 494 36.66 -11.00 -3.34
N GLY A 495 35.65 -10.25 -3.80
CA GLY A 495 35.68 -9.58 -5.10
C GLY A 495 34.53 -8.59 -5.22
N GLU A 496 34.78 -7.41 -4.65
CA GLU A 496 34.50 -6.06 -5.18
C GLU A 496 33.09 -5.72 -5.71
N ASP A 497 32.54 -4.69 -5.04
CA ASP A 497 31.48 -3.81 -5.50
C ASP A 497 31.74 -3.29 -6.92
N GLU A 498 30.71 -3.29 -7.78
CA GLU A 498 30.48 -2.21 -8.75
C GLU A 498 29.07 -2.30 -9.40
N ASP A 499 28.26 -1.29 -9.04
CA ASP A 499 27.35 -0.52 -9.89
C ASP A 499 26.12 -1.12 -10.63
N ALA A 500 24.97 -0.68 -10.11
CA ALA A 500 24.00 0.17 -10.81
C ALA A 500 23.67 -0.15 -12.28
N ARG A 501 22.50 -0.80 -12.49
CA ARG A 501 21.69 -0.57 -13.69
C ARG A 501 20.23 -0.33 -13.34
N GLY A 502 19.83 0.92 -13.49
CA GLY A 502 18.45 1.36 -13.49
C GLY A 502 17.75 0.92 -14.78
N GLY A 503 16.65 0.17 -14.61
CA GLY A 503 15.65 -0.06 -15.65
C GLY A 503 14.46 0.85 -15.40
N ILE A 504 14.38 1.94 -16.17
CA ILE A 504 13.19 2.74 -16.37
C ILE A 504 12.35 1.99 -17.40
N ASP A 505 11.09 1.72 -17.07
CA ASP A 505 10.06 1.56 -18.08
C ASP A 505 8.86 2.45 -17.72
N SER A 506 8.32 2.98 -18.80
CA SER A 506 7.57 4.22 -18.93
C SER A 506 6.08 3.90 -19.00
N GLU A 507 5.31 4.31 -18.01
CA GLU A 507 3.85 4.41 -18.11
C GLU A 507 3.40 5.63 -17.31
N GLU A 508 3.46 6.79 -17.96
CA GLU A 508 2.81 8.01 -17.50
C GLU A 508 2.07 8.62 -18.69
N GLU A 509 1.08 7.90 -19.18
CA GLU A 509 0.07 8.40 -20.10
C GLU A 509 -1.27 7.76 -19.73
N LEU A 510 -2.07 8.47 -18.90
CA LEU A 510 -3.52 8.32 -18.75
C LEU A 510 -4.02 9.23 -17.61
N LEU A 511 -3.95 10.55 -17.80
CA LEU A 511 -4.82 11.51 -17.10
C LEU A 511 -4.94 12.77 -17.97
N MET A 512 -5.60 12.64 -19.11
CA MET A 512 -6.21 13.75 -19.83
C MET A 512 -7.68 13.37 -20.02
N GLY A 513 -8.55 13.92 -19.16
CA GLY A 513 -9.98 13.92 -19.40
C GLY A 513 -10.27 14.86 -20.58
N GLY A 514 -10.93 14.34 -21.61
CA GLY A 514 -11.45 15.16 -22.69
C GLY A 514 -12.73 15.85 -22.22
N GLU A 515 -12.72 17.18 -22.29
CA GLU A 515 -13.92 17.99 -22.46
C GLU A 515 -14.52 17.64 -23.84
N VAL A 516 -15.80 17.27 -23.84
CA VAL A 516 -16.63 17.21 -25.04
C VAL A 516 -17.48 18.46 -25.01
N ASP A 517 -17.16 19.42 -25.85
CA ASP A 517 -18.08 20.47 -26.30
C ASP A 517 -18.51 20.11 -27.72
N ASP A 518 -19.75 19.64 -27.85
CA ASP A 518 -20.76 20.10 -28.81
C ASP A 518 -22.15 19.85 -28.20
#